data_AF-A0A0F8WMQ7-F1
#
_entry.id   AF-A0A0F8WMQ7-F1
#
_cell.length_a   1.000
_cell.length_b   1.000
_cell.length_c   1.000
_cell.angle_alpha   90.00
_cell.angle_beta   90.00
_cell.angle_gamma   90.00
#
_symmetry.space_group_name_H-M   'P 1'
#
loop_
_entity.id
_entity.type
_entity.pdbx_description
1 polymer ?
#
loop_
_entity_poly.entity_id
_entity_poly.type
_entity_poly.pdbx_seq_one_letter_code
_entity_poly.pdbx_strand_id
1 'polypeptide(L)'
;MARASLPTLLSLDRYADLMGINPAHFNGAAANSLSPSVFPINVGCKDVWYQHAWQTEDALSREDLAEAIYDAEKDIEKELGYSPGPKWVTNEVHTYPRPFYRGVFGNGLNVRGQMKSIKARQGSKFIQAGRRGATLIGTPTVVYSDPDGDGLDELATVTIATTVTDTCEIALFTASENGASEWEVRPLKSVAIAAGSVTVTLDSWKLIDPDLWEFFPTGVTEVSGNLIDIGTTANFVTTIDVYRIFTDFTQVSAQFFWERDPITNTLIFCSTCGGTGCET
;
A
#
# COMPACT_ATOMS: atom_id res chain seq x y z
N MET A 1 -6.39 -4.06 10.22
CA MET A 1 -5.79 -2.86 9.60
C MET A 1 -6.94 -2.22 8.87
N ALA A 2 -7.01 -0.91 8.80
CA ALA A 2 -8.05 -0.31 7.99
C ALA A 2 -7.71 -0.55 6.50
N ARG A 3 -8.44 -1.50 5.87
CA ARG A 3 -8.31 -1.83 4.44
C ARG A 3 -9.07 -0.81 3.60
N ALA A 4 -8.57 -0.57 2.40
CA ALA A 4 -9.30 0.10 1.33
C ALA A 4 -9.01 -0.57 -0.01
N SER A 5 -10.02 -0.65 -0.87
CA SER A 5 -9.87 -1.09 -2.26
C SER A 5 -8.99 -0.13 -3.09
N LEU A 6 -9.03 1.16 -2.76
CA LEU A 6 -8.21 2.20 -3.36
C LEU A 6 -6.92 2.43 -2.55
N PRO A 7 -5.73 2.18 -3.11
CA PRO A 7 -4.48 2.39 -2.39
C PRO A 7 -4.17 3.88 -2.29
N THR A 8 -4.11 4.39 -1.06
CA THR A 8 -3.70 5.76 -0.72
C THR A 8 -2.22 5.84 -0.35
N LEU A 9 -1.59 7.02 -0.38
CA LEU A 9 -0.24 7.20 0.17
C LEU A 9 -0.27 7.28 1.70
N LEU A 10 -1.24 7.99 2.27
CA LEU A 10 -1.48 8.04 3.71
C LEU A 10 -2.28 6.80 4.15
N SER A 11 -1.74 5.99 5.06
CA SER A 11 -2.51 4.87 5.62
C SER A 11 -3.71 5.34 6.42
N LEU A 12 -4.83 4.63 6.29
CA LEU A 12 -6.07 4.96 7.00
C LEU A 12 -5.87 4.93 8.53
N ASP A 13 -5.11 3.96 9.04
CA ASP A 13 -4.76 3.90 10.46
C ASP A 13 -3.92 5.11 10.91
N ARG A 14 -3.04 5.65 10.04
CA ARG A 14 -2.29 6.87 10.34
C ARG A 14 -3.18 8.11 10.27
N TYR A 15 -4.16 8.14 9.36
CA TYR A 15 -5.16 9.20 9.34
C TYR A 15 -5.95 9.23 10.65
N ALA A 16 -6.42 8.07 11.12
CA ALA A 16 -7.16 7.96 12.39
C ALA A 16 -6.32 8.48 13.57
N ASP A 17 -5.06 8.08 13.66
CA ASP A 17 -4.10 8.57 14.66
C ASP A 17 -3.92 10.09 14.61
N LEU A 18 -3.74 10.67 13.41
CA LEU A 18 -3.61 12.12 13.23
C LEU A 18 -4.88 12.90 13.61
N MET A 19 -6.04 12.32 13.38
CA MET A 19 -7.34 12.91 13.71
C MET A 19 -7.76 12.67 15.17
N GLY A 20 -7.02 11.85 15.93
CA GLY A 20 -7.37 11.48 17.29
C GLY A 20 -8.59 10.55 17.36
N ILE A 21 -8.88 9.80 16.30
CA ILE A 21 -9.92 8.77 16.28
C ILE A 21 -9.35 7.52 16.96
N ASN A 22 -10.16 6.87 17.79
CA ASN A 22 -9.77 5.62 18.44
C ASN A 22 -9.42 4.56 17.37
N PRO A 23 -8.18 4.02 17.37
CA PRO A 23 -7.74 3.12 16.31
C PRO A 23 -8.48 1.78 16.32
N ALA A 24 -8.90 1.27 17.47
CA ALA A 24 -9.69 0.03 17.54
C ALA A 24 -11.08 0.23 16.93
N HIS A 25 -11.77 1.32 17.33
CA HIS A 25 -13.09 1.66 16.80
C HIS A 25 -13.06 1.96 15.30
N PHE A 26 -12.00 2.63 14.84
CA PHE A 26 -11.76 2.87 13.42
C PHE A 26 -11.52 1.56 12.64
N ASN A 27 -10.97 0.53 13.30
CA ASN A 27 -10.79 -0.79 12.71
C ASN A 27 -12.05 -1.68 12.73
N GLY A 28 -13.19 -1.16 13.21
CA GLY A 28 -14.46 -1.89 13.29
C GLY A 28 -14.62 -2.72 14.56
N ALA A 29 -13.83 -2.43 15.60
CA ALA A 29 -13.70 -3.34 16.74
C ALA A 29 -13.65 -2.63 18.10
N ALA A 30 -13.99 -3.33 19.18
CA ALA A 30 -13.80 -2.87 20.57
C ALA A 30 -13.64 -4.04 21.54
N ALA A 31 -13.15 -3.82 22.76
CA ALA A 31 -12.94 -4.88 23.75
C ALA A 31 -14.06 -4.87 24.81
N ASN A 32 -15.27 -5.21 24.37
CA ASN A 32 -16.45 -5.19 25.25
C ASN A 32 -16.54 -6.43 26.16
N SER A 33 -15.81 -7.51 25.83
CA SER A 33 -15.78 -8.73 26.64
C SER A 33 -14.85 -8.66 27.85
N LEU A 34 -13.91 -7.70 27.87
CA LEU A 34 -12.95 -7.53 28.96
C LEU A 34 -13.56 -6.78 30.15
N SER A 35 -13.02 -7.04 31.35
CA SER A 35 -13.42 -6.38 32.60
C SER A 35 -12.18 -5.95 33.41
N PRO A 36 -11.84 -4.65 33.46
CA PRO A 36 -12.56 -3.51 32.87
C PRO A 36 -12.53 -3.53 31.33
N SER A 37 -13.53 -2.92 30.70
CA SER A 37 -13.59 -2.84 29.23
C SER A 37 -12.49 -1.92 28.71
N VAL A 38 -11.75 -2.42 27.72
CA VAL A 38 -10.71 -1.68 27.00
C VAL A 38 -11.33 -1.15 25.71
N PHE A 39 -11.15 0.15 25.43
CA PHE A 39 -11.85 0.87 24.36
C PHE A 39 -13.39 0.75 24.42
N PRO A 40 -14.04 1.18 25.52
CA PRO A 40 -15.48 1.06 25.67
C PRO A 40 -16.21 1.85 24.57
N ILE A 41 -17.30 1.27 24.06
CA ILE A 41 -18.18 1.94 23.09
C ILE A 41 -19.23 2.76 23.83
N ASN A 42 -19.47 3.99 23.37
CA ASN A 42 -20.63 4.75 23.80
C ASN A 42 -21.84 4.43 22.91
N VAL A 43 -22.84 3.75 23.44
CA VAL A 43 -24.06 3.37 22.68
C VAL A 43 -24.81 4.57 22.08
N GLY A 44 -24.62 5.78 22.62
CA GLY A 44 -25.24 7.00 22.10
C GLY A 44 -24.53 7.64 20.90
N CYS A 45 -23.29 7.26 20.61
CA CYS A 45 -22.50 7.76 19.50
C CYS A 45 -22.08 6.58 18.61
N LYS A 46 -22.21 6.70 17.29
CA LYS A 46 -21.71 5.67 16.36
C LYS A 46 -20.18 5.76 16.31
N ASP A 47 -19.52 5.22 17.34
CA ASP A 47 -18.07 5.33 17.53
C ASP A 47 -17.29 4.45 16.53
N VAL A 48 -17.91 3.34 16.10
CA VAL A 48 -17.27 2.29 15.29
C VAL A 48 -17.43 2.58 13.81
N TRP A 49 -16.31 2.49 13.08
CA TRP A 49 -16.28 2.63 11.63
C TRP A 49 -16.32 1.26 10.96
N TYR A 50 -17.15 1.16 9.93
CA TYR A 50 -17.32 -0.07 9.15
C TYR A 50 -16.51 -0.02 7.84
N GLN A 51 -16.31 -1.19 7.21
CA GLN A 51 -15.62 -1.27 5.94
C GLN A 51 -16.39 -0.54 4.85
N HIS A 52 -17.70 -0.79 4.77
CA HIS A 52 -18.56 -0.29 3.71
C HIS A 52 -19.73 0.55 4.22
N ALA A 53 -20.18 1.50 3.42
CA ALA A 53 -21.29 2.40 3.77
C ALA A 53 -22.62 1.65 4.00
N TRP A 54 -22.82 0.49 3.36
CA TRP A 54 -24.05 -0.29 3.50
C TRP A 54 -24.15 -1.06 4.84
N GLN A 55 -23.07 -1.14 5.63
CA GLN A 55 -23.05 -1.89 6.89
C GLN A 55 -23.73 -1.14 8.04
N THR A 56 -23.89 0.17 7.92
CA THR A 56 -24.60 1.01 8.89
C THR A 56 -25.37 2.09 8.16
N GLU A 57 -26.59 2.35 8.60
CA GLU A 57 -27.33 3.51 8.12
C GLU A 57 -26.65 4.79 8.63
N ASP A 58 -26.53 5.82 7.79
CA ASP A 58 -26.04 7.16 8.15
C ASP A 58 -24.61 7.24 8.76
N ALA A 59 -23.66 6.40 8.34
CA ALA A 59 -22.26 6.61 8.69
C ALA A 59 -21.34 6.59 7.46
N LEU A 60 -20.19 7.26 7.59
CA LEU A 60 -19.10 7.17 6.63
C LEU A 60 -18.37 5.84 6.82
N SER A 61 -17.95 5.23 5.72
CA SER A 61 -17.16 4.02 5.74
C SER A 61 -15.68 4.29 5.53
N ARG A 62 -14.86 3.26 5.78
CA ARG A 62 -13.42 3.31 5.48
C ARG A 62 -13.15 3.45 3.98
N GLU A 63 -13.97 2.83 3.12
CA GLU A 63 -13.86 2.98 1.67
C GLU A 63 -14.16 4.41 1.21
N ASP A 64 -15.22 5.05 1.72
CA ASP A 64 -15.56 6.43 1.36
C ASP A 64 -14.45 7.40 1.79
N LEU A 65 -13.87 7.17 2.98
CA LEU A 65 -12.74 7.95 3.46
C LEU A 65 -11.49 7.73 2.61
N ALA A 66 -11.23 6.50 2.18
CA ALA A 66 -10.10 6.19 1.30
C ALA A 66 -10.23 6.87 -0.06
N GLU A 67 -11.43 6.88 -0.65
CA GLU A 67 -11.72 7.60 -1.88
C GLU A 67 -11.46 9.11 -1.71
N ALA A 68 -11.96 9.71 -0.63
CA ALA A 68 -11.74 11.12 -0.33
C ALA A 68 -10.25 11.47 -0.14
N ILE A 69 -9.48 10.61 0.54
CA ILE A 69 -8.03 10.78 0.69
C ILE A 69 -7.32 10.65 -0.65
N TYR A 70 -7.69 9.65 -1.46
CA TYR A 70 -7.12 9.43 -2.78
C TYR A 70 -7.34 10.63 -3.71
N ASP A 71 -8.56 11.18 -3.74
CA ASP A 71 -8.88 12.37 -4.53
C ASP A 71 -8.11 13.60 -4.04
N ALA A 72 -8.00 13.79 -2.72
CA ALA A 72 -7.19 14.86 -2.15
C ALA A 72 -5.69 14.71 -2.53
N GLU A 73 -5.15 13.50 -2.49
CA GLU A 73 -3.78 13.20 -2.93
C GLU A 73 -3.59 13.51 -4.43
N LYS A 74 -4.61 13.25 -5.26
CA LYS A 74 -4.59 13.55 -6.69
C LYS A 74 -4.67 15.05 -6.99
N ASP A 75 -5.48 15.78 -6.26
CA ASP A 75 -5.55 17.24 -6.37
C ASP A 75 -4.23 17.89 -5.95
N ILE A 76 -3.65 17.44 -4.84
CA ILE A 76 -2.30 17.87 -4.42
C ILE A 76 -1.26 17.54 -5.49
N GLU A 77 -1.28 16.32 -6.04
CA GLU A 77 -0.36 15.90 -7.10
C GLU A 77 -0.48 16.78 -8.35
N LYS A 78 -1.72 17.17 -8.72
CA LYS A 78 -2.00 18.02 -9.87
C LYS A 78 -1.46 19.44 -9.68
N GLU A 79 -1.64 20.02 -8.50
CA GLU A 79 -1.18 21.37 -8.19
C GLU A 79 0.34 21.44 -8.01
N LEU A 80 0.95 20.45 -7.34
CA LEU A 80 2.40 20.37 -7.17
C LEU A 80 3.13 19.95 -8.45
N GLY A 81 2.46 19.20 -9.32
CA GLY A 81 3.05 18.56 -10.49
C GLY A 81 3.95 17.36 -10.16
N TYR A 82 3.92 16.86 -8.93
CA TYR A 82 4.61 15.65 -8.46
C TYR A 82 3.87 15.03 -7.26
N SER A 83 4.09 13.73 -7.03
CA SER A 83 3.45 12.99 -5.93
C SER A 83 3.96 13.47 -4.55
N PRO A 84 3.08 13.70 -3.55
CA PRO A 84 3.50 14.15 -2.23
C PRO A 84 4.29 13.09 -1.45
N GLY A 85 4.10 11.81 -1.78
CA GLY A 85 4.86 10.68 -1.25
C GLY A 85 5.46 9.81 -2.36
N PRO A 86 6.48 8.99 -2.04
CA PRO A 86 7.08 8.07 -2.99
C PRO A 86 6.03 7.03 -3.44
N LYS A 87 5.93 6.83 -4.75
CA LYS A 87 5.07 5.80 -5.33
C LYS A 87 5.67 5.24 -6.61
N TRP A 88 5.26 4.02 -6.93
CA TRP A 88 5.59 3.39 -8.19
C TRP A 88 4.74 3.98 -9.30
N VAL A 89 5.39 4.59 -10.29
CA VAL A 89 4.72 5.10 -11.48
C VAL A 89 4.82 4.06 -12.58
N THR A 90 3.67 3.60 -13.06
CA THR A 90 3.58 2.60 -14.14
C THR A 90 2.88 3.18 -15.35
N ASN A 91 3.11 2.59 -16.54
CA ASN A 91 2.43 2.95 -17.79
C ASN A 91 2.59 4.43 -18.21
N GLU A 92 3.70 5.04 -17.81
CA GLU A 92 4.03 6.38 -18.26
C GLU A 92 4.61 6.34 -19.68
N VAL A 93 3.92 7.03 -20.60
CA VAL A 93 4.28 7.04 -22.02
C VAL A 93 4.55 8.47 -22.46
N HIS A 94 5.70 8.67 -23.11
CA HIS A 94 6.15 9.93 -23.69
C HIS A 94 6.52 9.78 -25.15
N THR A 95 6.22 10.80 -25.94
CA THR A 95 6.75 10.92 -27.29
C THR A 95 8.22 11.30 -27.22
N TYR A 96 9.09 10.52 -27.87
CA TYR A 96 10.51 10.83 -27.91
C TYR A 96 10.77 12.20 -28.57
N PRO A 97 11.67 13.06 -28.03
CA PRO A 97 11.88 14.40 -28.56
C PRO A 97 12.30 14.41 -30.04
N ARG A 98 11.49 15.07 -30.87
CA ARG A 98 11.73 15.22 -32.32
C ARG A 98 12.28 16.61 -32.63
N PRO A 99 13.42 16.74 -33.34
CA PRO A 99 13.89 18.03 -33.80
C PRO A 99 12.95 18.58 -34.88
N PHE A 100 12.82 19.90 -34.97
CA PHE A 100 12.03 20.55 -36.01
C PHE A 100 12.57 20.25 -37.41
N TYR A 101 13.89 20.23 -37.57
CA TYR A 101 14.54 19.89 -38.83
C TYR A 101 14.62 18.36 -39.00
N ARG A 102 13.87 17.84 -39.97
CA ARG A 102 13.77 16.39 -40.21
C ARG A 102 15.11 15.73 -40.60
N GLY A 103 16.06 16.49 -41.16
CA GLY A 103 17.40 15.98 -41.49
C GLY A 103 18.27 15.62 -40.29
N VAL A 104 17.86 15.94 -39.05
CA VAL A 104 18.59 15.63 -37.81
C VAL A 104 17.89 14.53 -37.00
N PHE A 105 16.97 13.77 -37.61
CA PHE A 105 16.38 12.58 -36.99
C PHE A 105 17.45 11.52 -36.70
N GLY A 106 17.28 10.78 -35.60
CA GLY A 106 18.21 9.72 -35.18
C GLY A 106 19.39 10.19 -34.31
N ASN A 107 19.65 11.50 -34.19
CA ASN A 107 20.66 11.98 -33.25
C ASN A 107 20.12 11.94 -31.80
N GLY A 108 20.85 11.29 -30.89
CA GLY A 108 20.53 11.26 -29.45
C GLY A 108 20.76 12.60 -28.74
N LEU A 109 21.36 13.57 -29.43
CA LEU A 109 21.62 14.91 -28.92
C LEU A 109 20.56 15.92 -29.39
N ASN A 110 20.33 16.94 -28.56
CA ASN A 110 19.55 18.12 -28.90
C ASN A 110 20.40 19.12 -29.73
N VAL A 111 19.79 20.22 -30.18
CA VAL A 111 20.48 21.26 -30.98
C VAL A 111 21.63 21.96 -30.23
N ARG A 112 21.75 21.76 -28.91
CA ARG A 112 22.83 22.27 -28.06
C ARG A 112 23.90 21.22 -27.77
N GLY A 113 23.83 20.04 -28.38
CA GLY A 113 24.76 18.94 -28.15
C GLY A 113 24.56 18.20 -26.81
N GLN A 114 23.44 18.41 -26.12
CA GLN A 114 23.11 17.72 -24.87
C GLN A 114 22.25 16.49 -25.17
N MET A 115 22.33 15.44 -24.35
CA MET A 115 21.45 14.27 -24.49
C MET A 115 19.98 14.68 -24.45
N LYS A 116 19.17 14.10 -25.34
CA LYS A 116 17.72 14.28 -25.31
C LYS A 116 17.18 13.69 -24.01
N SER A 117 16.37 14.47 -23.31
CA SER A 117 15.65 14.04 -22.12
C SER A 117 14.14 14.15 -22.37
N ILE A 118 13.40 13.31 -21.65
CA ILE A 118 11.95 13.43 -21.52
C ILE A 118 11.64 13.97 -20.13
N LYS A 119 10.62 14.83 -20.05
CA LYS A 119 10.11 15.29 -18.76
C LYS A 119 9.00 14.35 -18.34
N ALA A 120 9.16 13.67 -17.22
CA ALA A 120 8.10 12.84 -16.65
C ALA A 120 6.83 13.69 -16.36
N ARG A 121 5.64 13.09 -16.49
CA ARG A 121 4.34 13.70 -16.22
C ARG A 121 4.25 14.14 -14.76
N GLN A 122 4.74 13.32 -13.83
CA GLN A 122 4.78 13.62 -12.40
C GLN A 122 6.02 14.45 -12.01
N GLY A 123 6.48 15.29 -12.95
CA GLY A 123 7.46 16.34 -12.67
C GLY A 123 8.88 15.87 -12.44
N SER A 124 9.65 16.74 -11.78
CA SER A 124 11.12 16.70 -11.68
C SER A 124 11.67 15.82 -10.56
N LYS A 125 10.81 15.09 -9.85
CA LYS A 125 11.17 14.31 -8.65
C LYS A 125 11.19 12.82 -8.99
N PHE A 126 12.30 12.42 -9.61
CA PHE A 126 12.60 11.04 -9.91
C PHE A 126 13.57 10.48 -8.87
N ILE A 127 13.18 9.42 -8.17
CA ILE A 127 14.05 8.77 -7.18
C ILE A 127 14.94 7.75 -7.88
N GLN A 128 14.33 6.79 -8.58
CA GLN A 128 15.06 5.69 -9.18
C GLN A 128 14.29 5.02 -10.33
N ALA A 129 15.03 4.47 -11.30
CA ALA A 129 14.49 3.68 -12.40
C ALA A 129 14.47 2.20 -12.03
N GLY A 130 13.40 1.50 -12.36
CA GLY A 130 13.28 0.05 -12.18
C GLY A 130 11.83 -0.39 -12.20
N ARG A 131 11.60 -1.68 -11.97
CA ARG A 131 10.24 -2.21 -11.76
C ARG A 131 10.04 -2.49 -10.27
N ARG A 132 8.80 -2.36 -9.79
CA ARG A 132 8.43 -2.81 -8.44
C ARG A 132 8.65 -4.33 -8.38
N GLY A 133 9.66 -4.76 -7.63
CA GLY A 133 9.86 -6.14 -7.23
C GLY A 133 9.11 -6.42 -5.93
N ALA A 134 8.42 -7.56 -5.87
CA ALA A 134 7.84 -8.09 -4.65
C ALA A 134 8.23 -9.57 -4.54
N THR A 135 8.83 -9.97 -3.43
CA THR A 135 9.23 -11.36 -3.19
C THR A 135 8.85 -11.78 -1.79
N LEU A 136 8.14 -12.91 -1.68
CA LEU A 136 7.77 -13.48 -0.39
C LEU A 136 9.03 -13.95 0.34
N ILE A 137 9.21 -13.50 1.58
CA ILE A 137 10.24 -13.99 2.49
C ILE A 137 9.71 -15.24 3.20
N GLY A 138 8.45 -15.20 3.64
CA GLY A 138 7.71 -16.36 4.15
C GLY A 138 6.45 -15.94 4.92
N THR A 139 5.78 -16.94 5.49
CA THR A 139 4.48 -16.80 6.16
C THR A 139 4.58 -17.25 7.63
N PRO A 140 5.17 -16.44 8.52
CA PRO A 140 5.29 -16.76 9.93
C PRO A 140 3.95 -16.69 10.68
N THR A 141 3.89 -17.40 11.80
CA THR A 141 2.81 -17.26 12.79
C THR A 141 2.95 -15.95 13.55
N VAL A 142 1.82 -15.31 13.84
CA VAL A 142 1.76 -14.09 14.66
C VAL A 142 1.71 -14.48 16.13
N VAL A 143 2.54 -13.84 16.95
CA VAL A 143 2.51 -13.99 18.40
C VAL A 143 1.88 -12.75 19.01
N TYR A 144 0.76 -12.93 19.68
CA TYR A 144 0.04 -11.89 20.41
C TYR A 144 0.55 -11.83 21.86
N SER A 145 0.64 -10.62 22.41
CA SER A 145 1.05 -10.41 23.79
C SER A 145 0.37 -9.19 24.38
N ASP A 146 -0.07 -9.36 25.62
CA ASP A 146 -0.52 -8.34 26.57
C ASP A 146 0.67 -7.90 27.49
N PRO A 147 1.28 -6.73 27.26
CA PRO A 147 2.40 -6.25 28.05
C PRO A 147 2.00 -5.67 29.42
N ASP A 148 0.73 -5.29 29.64
CA ASP A 148 0.29 -4.60 30.85
C ASP A 148 -0.61 -5.43 31.79
N GLY A 149 -1.08 -6.57 31.30
CA GLY A 149 -1.82 -7.59 32.05
C GLY A 149 -3.31 -7.30 32.20
N ASP A 150 -3.89 -6.43 31.37
CA ASP A 150 -5.32 -6.08 31.43
C ASP A 150 -6.24 -7.09 30.70
N GLY A 151 -5.66 -8.06 30.01
CA GLY A 151 -6.33 -9.13 29.28
C GLY A 151 -6.52 -8.85 27.79
N LEU A 152 -6.15 -7.67 27.29
CA LEU A 152 -6.08 -7.38 25.87
C LEU A 152 -4.67 -7.68 25.34
N ASP A 153 -4.55 -8.53 24.33
CA ASP A 153 -3.27 -8.63 23.63
C ASP A 153 -3.12 -7.42 22.67
N GLU A 154 -2.42 -6.34 23.05
CA GLU A 154 -2.27 -5.15 22.20
C GLU A 154 -1.16 -5.27 21.16
N LEU A 155 -0.15 -6.11 21.41
CA LEU A 155 0.99 -6.24 20.52
C LEU A 155 0.93 -7.54 19.75
N ALA A 156 1.12 -7.43 18.44
CA ALA A 156 1.42 -8.55 17.56
C ALA A 156 2.89 -8.49 17.14
N THR A 157 3.60 -9.59 17.36
CA THR A 157 5.01 -9.74 17.00
C THR A 157 5.17 -10.86 15.98
N VAL A 158 5.90 -10.55 14.91
CA VAL A 158 6.19 -11.46 13.82
C VAL A 158 7.70 -11.57 13.69
N THR A 159 8.23 -12.80 13.70
CA THR A 159 9.67 -13.04 13.52
C THR A 159 9.91 -14.09 12.44
N ILE A 160 10.78 -13.78 11.49
CA ILE A 160 11.18 -14.70 10.41
C ILE A 160 12.65 -14.52 10.05
N ALA A 161 13.32 -15.62 9.71
CA ALA A 161 14.68 -15.58 9.17
C ALA A 161 14.69 -14.88 7.80
N THR A 162 15.66 -14.00 7.56
CA THR A 162 15.77 -13.26 6.31
C THR A 162 17.22 -12.99 5.92
N THR A 163 17.46 -12.88 4.63
CA THR A 163 18.73 -12.38 4.07
C THR A 163 18.66 -10.89 3.71
N VAL A 164 17.48 -10.27 3.83
CA VAL A 164 17.30 -8.84 3.57
C VAL A 164 17.96 -8.05 4.69
N THR A 165 18.67 -6.98 4.31
CA THR A 165 19.40 -6.12 5.26
C THR A 165 18.77 -4.74 5.45
N ASP A 166 17.92 -4.30 4.51
CA ASP A 166 17.24 -3.01 4.58
C ASP A 166 15.84 -3.19 5.16
N THR A 167 15.56 -2.54 6.28
CA THR A 167 14.24 -2.57 6.93
C THR A 167 13.18 -1.84 6.11
N CYS A 168 13.57 -0.87 5.26
CA CYS A 168 12.63 -0.12 4.41
C CYS A 168 12.07 -0.97 3.26
N GLU A 169 12.71 -2.10 2.94
CA GLU A 169 12.23 -3.04 1.93
C GLU A 169 11.27 -4.08 2.51
N ILE A 170 11.04 -4.10 3.83
CA ILE A 170 10.17 -5.08 4.48
C ILE A 170 8.75 -4.53 4.60
N ALA A 171 7.78 -5.30 4.09
CA ALA A 171 6.36 -5.01 4.20
C ALA A 171 5.59 -6.26 4.65
N LEU A 172 4.51 -6.05 5.37
CA LEU A 172 3.59 -7.10 5.81
C LEU A 172 2.32 -7.07 4.98
N PHE A 173 1.81 -8.24 4.63
CA PHE A 173 0.57 -8.41 3.87
C PHE A 173 -0.28 -9.49 4.52
N THR A 174 -1.60 -9.33 4.41
CA THR A 174 -2.54 -10.40 4.76
C THR A 174 -2.16 -11.69 4.02
N ALA A 175 -2.21 -12.83 4.70
CA ALA A 175 -1.79 -14.10 4.14
C ALA A 175 -2.62 -14.47 2.91
N SER A 176 -1.98 -15.05 1.89
CA SER A 176 -2.62 -15.50 0.62
C SER A 176 -3.02 -14.40 -0.36
N GLU A 177 -2.70 -13.14 -0.08
CA GLU A 177 -3.08 -11.99 -0.92
C GLU A 177 -1.99 -11.57 -1.94
N ASN A 178 -0.97 -12.41 -2.13
CA ASN A 178 0.08 -12.25 -3.15
C ASN A 178 0.82 -10.89 -3.14
N GLY A 179 0.89 -10.21 -1.99
CA GLY A 179 1.56 -8.92 -1.88
C GLY A 179 0.86 -7.77 -2.62
N ALA A 180 -0.47 -7.89 -2.84
CA ALA A 180 -1.29 -6.83 -3.39
C ALA A 180 -1.39 -5.65 -2.42
N SER A 181 -1.22 -4.43 -2.94
CA SER A 181 -1.08 -3.21 -2.12
C SER A 181 -2.29 -2.89 -1.25
N GLU A 182 -3.49 -3.33 -1.64
CA GLU A 182 -4.72 -3.15 -0.85
C GLU A 182 -4.71 -3.96 0.47
N TRP A 183 -3.88 -5.01 0.53
CA TRP A 183 -3.74 -5.91 1.68
C TRP A 183 -2.48 -5.65 2.51
N GLU A 184 -1.79 -4.53 2.25
CA GLU A 184 -0.56 -4.13 2.94
C GLU A 184 -0.86 -3.61 4.36
N VAL A 185 -0.32 -4.26 5.39
CA VAL A 185 -0.51 -3.86 6.78
C VAL A 185 0.39 -2.68 7.13
N ARG A 186 -0.23 -1.51 7.33
CA ARG A 186 0.46 -0.25 7.61
C ARG A 186 -0.33 0.67 8.55
N PRO A 187 0.34 1.48 9.41
CA PRO A 187 1.78 1.54 9.61
C PRO A 187 2.27 0.47 10.59
N LEU A 188 3.49 -0.01 10.35
CA LEU A 188 4.22 -0.87 11.28
C LEU A 188 4.76 -0.04 12.45
N LYS A 189 4.75 -0.59 13.67
CA LYS A 189 5.22 0.11 14.87
C LYS A 189 6.74 0.09 14.97
N SER A 190 7.34 -1.07 14.67
CA SER A 190 8.79 -1.22 14.54
C SER A 190 9.15 -2.35 13.59
N VAL A 191 10.28 -2.20 12.91
CA VAL A 191 10.92 -3.24 12.09
C VAL A 191 12.38 -3.28 12.48
N ALA A 192 12.86 -4.43 12.96
CA ALA A 192 14.24 -4.61 13.39
C ALA A 192 14.82 -5.86 12.73
N ILE A 193 16.06 -5.77 12.23
CA ILE A 193 16.79 -6.92 11.70
C ILE A 193 17.98 -7.19 12.62
N ALA A 194 18.06 -8.39 13.18
CA ALA A 194 19.14 -8.82 14.06
C ALA A 194 19.44 -10.31 13.84
N ALA A 195 20.73 -10.67 13.82
CA ALA A 195 21.20 -12.06 13.71
C ALA A 195 20.55 -12.85 12.54
N GLY A 196 20.30 -12.19 11.39
CA GLY A 196 19.69 -12.83 10.22
C GLY A 196 18.19 -13.11 10.35
N SER A 197 17.50 -12.46 11.29
CA SER A 197 16.04 -12.50 11.42
C SER A 197 15.47 -11.09 11.42
N VAL A 198 14.30 -10.91 10.84
CA VAL A 198 13.50 -9.70 10.96
C VAL A 198 12.41 -9.92 11.99
N THR A 199 12.28 -8.97 12.90
CA THR A 199 11.22 -8.88 13.90
C THR A 199 10.41 -7.63 13.61
N VAL A 200 9.12 -7.81 13.36
CA VAL A 200 8.17 -6.73 13.14
C VAL A 200 7.18 -6.71 14.30
N THR A 201 6.98 -5.53 14.88
CA THR A 201 5.94 -5.31 15.90
C THR A 201 4.91 -4.34 15.36
N LEU A 202 3.65 -4.63 15.65
CA LEU A 202 2.50 -3.79 15.33
C LEU A 202 1.41 -3.97 16.37
N ASP A 203 0.40 -3.10 16.33
CA ASP A 203 -0.74 -3.19 17.23
C ASP A 203 -1.72 -4.28 16.73
N SER A 204 -2.29 -5.07 17.65
CA SER A 204 -3.07 -6.28 17.34
C SER A 204 -4.36 -6.00 16.56
N TRP A 205 -5.03 -4.86 16.83
CA TRP A 205 -6.22 -4.43 16.08
C TRP A 205 -5.95 -4.19 14.58
N LYS A 206 -4.68 -4.08 14.17
CA LYS A 206 -4.30 -4.06 12.75
C LYS A 206 -4.33 -5.45 12.10
N LEU A 207 -4.55 -6.51 12.85
CA LEU A 207 -4.56 -7.89 12.40
C LEU A 207 -5.91 -8.59 12.63
N ILE A 208 -6.99 -7.83 12.67
CA ILE A 208 -8.36 -8.39 12.62
C ILE A 208 -8.53 -9.18 11.33
N ASP A 209 -9.19 -10.32 11.44
CA ASP A 209 -9.54 -11.18 10.31
C ASP A 209 -10.39 -10.41 9.28
N PRO A 210 -9.93 -10.28 8.02
CA PRO A 210 -10.68 -9.59 6.99
C PRO A 210 -12.08 -10.14 6.72
N ASP A 211 -12.31 -11.45 6.93
CA ASP A 211 -13.62 -12.05 6.71
C ASP A 211 -14.68 -11.47 7.66
N LEU A 212 -14.26 -11.00 8.84
CA LEU A 212 -15.15 -10.34 9.79
C LEU A 212 -15.57 -8.94 9.34
N TRP A 213 -14.78 -8.26 8.50
CA TRP A 213 -15.14 -6.95 7.96
C TRP A 213 -16.19 -7.04 6.86
N GLU A 214 -16.28 -8.16 6.16
CA GLU A 214 -17.22 -8.35 5.04
C GLU A 214 -18.56 -8.96 5.51
N PHE A 215 -18.73 -9.18 6.82
CA PHE A 215 -19.94 -9.80 7.34
C PHE A 215 -21.18 -8.91 7.13
N PHE A 216 -22.27 -9.51 6.65
CA PHE A 216 -23.54 -8.82 6.50
C PHE A 216 -24.15 -8.51 7.87
N PRO A 217 -24.77 -7.35 8.07
CA PRO A 217 -25.43 -7.06 9.32
C PRO A 217 -26.65 -7.96 9.50
N THR A 218 -26.57 -8.91 10.44
CA THR A 218 -27.64 -9.90 10.70
C THR A 218 -28.52 -9.54 11.90
N GLY A 219 -28.19 -8.49 12.64
CA GLY A 219 -28.91 -8.05 13.84
C GLY A 219 -29.74 -6.77 13.63
N VAL A 220 -30.93 -6.73 14.23
CA VAL A 220 -31.84 -5.57 14.28
C VAL A 220 -31.43 -4.50 15.31
N THR A 221 -30.36 -4.75 16.07
CA THR A 221 -29.82 -3.78 17.06
C THR A 221 -28.52 -3.19 16.53
N GLU A 222 -28.62 -1.93 16.10
CA GLU A 222 -27.60 -1.09 15.43
C GLU A 222 -26.23 -0.97 16.12
N VAL A 223 -26.06 -1.50 17.34
CA VAL A 223 -24.91 -1.19 18.19
C VAL A 223 -24.09 -2.43 18.63
N SER A 224 -24.60 -3.65 18.46
CA SER A 224 -23.97 -4.84 19.05
C SER A 224 -23.92 -6.09 18.19
N GLY A 225 -24.64 -6.13 17.05
CA GLY A 225 -24.78 -7.36 16.28
C GLY A 225 -23.53 -7.82 15.50
N ASN A 226 -22.70 -6.88 15.05
CA ASN A 226 -21.55 -7.18 14.18
C ASN A 226 -20.26 -6.50 14.64
N LEU A 227 -20.19 -6.12 15.91
CA LEU A 227 -18.97 -5.58 16.46
C LEU A 227 -17.92 -6.68 16.58
N ILE A 228 -16.72 -6.41 16.07
CA ILE A 228 -15.59 -7.30 16.27
C ILE A 228 -15.03 -7.10 17.68
N ASP A 229 -15.00 -8.17 18.46
CA ASP A 229 -14.49 -8.11 19.83
C ASP A 229 -12.98 -8.40 19.86
N ILE A 230 -12.16 -7.39 20.15
CA ILE A 230 -10.69 -7.56 20.22
C ILE A 230 -10.21 -8.25 21.51
N GLY A 231 -11.09 -8.42 22.51
CA GLY A 231 -10.79 -9.26 23.67
C GLY A 231 -10.76 -10.76 23.33
N THR A 232 -11.23 -11.15 22.14
CA THR A 232 -11.24 -12.53 21.67
C THR A 232 -10.17 -12.74 20.60
N THR A 233 -9.07 -13.41 20.96
CA THR A 233 -7.92 -13.64 20.05
C THR A 233 -8.26 -14.43 18.78
N ALA A 234 -9.35 -15.20 18.78
CA ALA A 234 -9.86 -15.89 17.60
C ALA A 234 -10.33 -14.96 16.47
N ASN A 235 -10.54 -13.67 16.76
CA ASN A 235 -10.92 -12.66 15.76
C ASN A 235 -9.70 -12.06 15.03
N PHE A 236 -8.48 -12.48 15.37
CA PHE A 236 -7.25 -12.04 14.72
C PHE A 236 -6.67 -13.12 13.79
N VAL A 237 -5.94 -12.67 12.77
CA VAL A 237 -5.24 -13.57 11.85
C VAL A 237 -4.09 -14.30 12.56
N THR A 238 -3.97 -15.60 12.36
CA THR A 238 -2.91 -16.41 12.99
C THR A 238 -1.60 -16.40 12.20
N THR A 239 -1.65 -16.06 10.91
CA THR A 239 -0.51 -16.03 9.99
C THR A 239 -0.53 -14.78 9.13
N ILE A 240 0.64 -14.30 8.76
CA ILE A 240 0.81 -13.12 7.91
C ILE A 240 1.92 -13.36 6.90
N ASP A 241 1.83 -12.76 5.71
CA ASP A 241 2.88 -12.83 4.71
C ASP A 241 3.88 -11.68 4.89
N VAL A 242 5.18 -12.02 4.96
CA VAL A 242 6.27 -11.04 5.00
C VAL A 242 6.89 -10.96 3.61
N TYR A 243 6.80 -9.78 2.98
CA TYR A 243 7.34 -9.53 1.65
C TYR A 243 8.52 -8.58 1.69
N ARG A 244 9.43 -8.77 0.74
CA ARG A 244 10.41 -7.78 0.33
C ARG A 244 9.84 -6.97 -0.85
N ILE A 245 9.68 -5.67 -0.69
CA ILE A 245 9.35 -4.73 -1.76
C ILE A 245 10.60 -3.92 -2.10
N PHE A 246 11.04 -3.97 -3.35
CA PHE A 246 12.29 -3.33 -3.76
C PHE A 246 12.23 -2.87 -5.22
N THR A 247 13.22 -2.06 -5.61
CA THR A 247 13.44 -1.71 -7.02
C THR A 247 14.23 -2.83 -7.71
N ASP A 248 13.57 -3.57 -8.60
CA ASP A 248 14.23 -4.59 -9.41
C ASP A 248 14.92 -3.93 -10.62
N PHE A 249 16.25 -3.98 -10.62
CA PHE A 249 17.13 -3.48 -11.69
C PHE A 249 17.46 -4.54 -12.75
N THR A 250 17.11 -5.80 -12.51
CA THR A 250 17.36 -6.88 -13.49
C THR A 250 16.36 -6.82 -14.65
N GLN A 251 15.25 -6.12 -14.43
CA GLN A 251 14.21 -5.92 -15.42
C GLN A 251 14.34 -4.57 -16.12
N VAL A 252 13.85 -4.52 -17.35
CA VAL A 252 13.85 -3.28 -18.16
C VAL A 252 13.00 -2.20 -17.49
N SER A 253 13.61 -1.07 -17.18
CA SER A 253 12.97 0.07 -16.50
C SER A 253 12.24 1.01 -17.46
N ALA A 254 12.68 1.09 -18.72
CA ALA A 254 12.05 1.87 -19.78
C ALA A 254 12.23 1.18 -21.13
N GLN A 255 11.20 1.22 -21.96
CA GLN A 255 11.22 0.64 -23.31
C GLN A 255 10.98 1.72 -24.36
N PHE A 256 11.79 1.70 -25.42
CA PHE A 256 11.57 2.53 -26.59
C PHE A 256 10.71 1.77 -27.61
N PHE A 257 9.64 2.41 -28.07
CA PHE A 257 8.77 1.90 -29.13
C PHE A 257 8.81 2.87 -30.32
N TRP A 258 8.86 2.32 -31.53
CA TRP A 258 8.62 3.10 -32.74
C TRP A 258 7.12 3.23 -32.99
N GLU A 259 6.68 4.31 -33.64
CA GLU A 259 5.33 4.36 -34.21
C GLU A 259 5.14 3.13 -35.10
N ARG A 260 3.92 2.58 -35.11
CA ARG A 260 3.59 1.42 -35.94
C ARG A 260 4.03 1.70 -37.38
N ASP A 261 4.64 0.70 -38.01
CA ASP A 261 4.92 0.78 -39.44
C ASP A 261 3.57 1.04 -40.16
N PRO A 262 3.46 2.13 -40.93
CA PRO A 262 2.21 2.51 -41.59
C PRO A 262 1.75 1.47 -42.63
N ILE A 263 2.62 0.56 -43.07
CA ILE A 263 2.33 -0.47 -44.06
C ILE A 263 1.86 -1.76 -43.38
N THR A 264 2.56 -2.21 -42.34
CA THR A 264 2.30 -3.51 -41.71
C THR A 264 1.45 -3.41 -40.44
N ASN A 265 1.25 -2.20 -39.90
CA ASN A 265 0.54 -1.92 -38.65
C ASN A 265 1.07 -2.74 -37.45
N THR A 266 2.31 -3.23 -37.53
CA THR A 266 2.97 -3.96 -36.44
C THR A 266 3.78 -3.01 -35.56
N LEU A 267 3.77 -3.27 -34.25
CA LEU A 267 4.66 -2.60 -33.31
C LEU A 267 6.06 -3.19 -33.45
N ILE A 268 7.05 -2.36 -33.81
CA ILE A 268 8.45 -2.76 -33.85
C ILE A 268 9.07 -2.41 -32.49
N PHE A 269 9.33 -3.45 -31.69
CA PHE A 269 9.98 -3.32 -30.38
C PHE A 269 11.50 -3.32 -30.54
N CYS A 270 12.17 -2.46 -29.78
CA CYS A 270 13.62 -2.40 -29.71
C CYS A 270 14.11 -3.32 -28.59
N SER A 271 14.71 -4.48 -28.91
CA SER A 271 15.20 -5.42 -27.90
C SER A 271 16.50 -4.94 -27.21
N THR A 272 17.33 -4.17 -27.91
CA THR A 272 18.58 -3.58 -27.39
C THR A 272 18.79 -2.19 -27.97
N CYS A 273 19.28 -1.24 -27.17
CA CYS A 273 19.67 0.10 -27.64
C CYS A 273 21.20 0.21 -27.69
N GLY A 274 21.79 0.09 -28.88
CA GLY A 274 23.25 0.14 -29.11
C GLY A 274 23.85 1.55 -29.17
N GLY A 275 23.23 2.54 -28.53
CA GLY A 275 23.69 3.94 -28.54
C GLY A 275 23.40 4.74 -29.82
N THR A 276 23.17 4.07 -30.96
CA THR A 276 22.74 4.70 -32.24
C THR A 276 21.33 4.27 -32.69
N GLY A 277 20.66 3.40 -31.94
CA GLY A 277 19.34 2.89 -32.27
C GLY A 277 19.14 1.44 -31.81
N CYS A 278 18.14 0.79 -32.38
CA CYS A 278 17.92 -0.65 -32.19
C CYS A 278 18.97 -1.43 -32.95
N GLU A 279 19.64 -2.37 -32.27
CA GLU A 279 20.39 -3.39 -32.98
C GLU A 279 19.36 -4.35 -33.58
N THR A 280 19.40 -4.51 -34.90
CA THR A 280 18.58 -5.47 -35.66
C THR A 280 19.11 -6.88 -35.49
#